data_AF-A0A1C6DF22-F1
#
_entry.id   AF-A0A1C6DF22-F1
#
_cell.length_a   1.000
_cell.length_b   1.000
_cell.length_c   1.000
_cell.angle_alpha   90.00
_cell.angle_beta   90.00
_cell.angle_gamma   90.00
#
_symmetry.space_group_name_H-M   'P 1'
#
loop_
_entity.id
_entity.type
_entity.pdbx_description
1 polymer ?
#
loop_
_entity_poly.entity_id
_entity_poly.type
_entity_poly.pdbx_seq_one_letter_code
_entity_poly.pdbx_strand_id
1 'polypeptide(L)'
;MSTNNFRPNGSYDRKINHIYKESERMKLNVTSKIVIMSDCHRGTGRWNDNFAGNEQITFAALGYYYRKGFTYIELGDGDELWENKNYDNIINRYGEIFWLMSKFYKEGRLKMIYGNHDIVKRNKKFTDKHLDKYYCIREKRFVPMLEDIEVKQSYVLEDTVNDRDIFLLHGHQGSFINDKCWRLGRWLVRNIWSPLELVGFNNPNTPPADNYKKARKNEKLEKWADYHRISTIAGHTHRPSYPENGSYYYNSGSLIHPRCITAIEIERGRIMLVKWCVSPDECNKLTVCREILAGN
;
A
#
# COMPACT_ATOMS: atom_id res chain seq x y z
N MET A 1 3.34 -14.86 -26.08
CA MET A 1 1.99 -14.52 -26.56
C MET A 1 1.52 -13.24 -25.87
N SER A 2 1.18 -12.23 -26.68
CA SER A 2 0.74 -10.85 -26.38
C SER A 2 1.70 -9.95 -25.59
N THR A 3 2.62 -9.29 -26.31
CA THR A 3 3.31 -8.08 -25.85
C THR A 3 2.29 -6.95 -25.75
N ASN A 4 1.75 -6.79 -24.55
CA ASN A 4 0.72 -5.82 -24.23
C ASN A 4 1.38 -4.44 -24.08
N ASN A 5 1.92 -3.89 -25.17
CA ASN A 5 2.65 -2.63 -25.17
C ASN A 5 1.71 -1.45 -24.83
N PHE A 6 2.20 -0.53 -23.99
CA PHE A 6 1.60 0.79 -23.80
C PHE A 6 1.44 1.49 -25.17
N ARG A 7 0.29 2.13 -25.39
CA ARG A 7 0.01 2.90 -26.61
C ARG A 7 -0.54 4.27 -26.19
N PRO A 8 0.13 5.38 -26.57
CA PRO A 8 -0.44 6.72 -26.40
C PRO A 8 -1.84 6.80 -27.03
N ASN A 9 -2.77 7.48 -26.35
CA ASN A 9 -4.20 7.56 -26.69
C ASN A 9 -4.95 6.21 -26.69
N GLY A 10 -4.29 5.13 -26.27
CA GLY A 10 -4.91 3.81 -26.09
C GLY A 10 -5.92 3.79 -24.94
N SER A 11 -6.61 2.66 -24.78
CA SER A 11 -7.60 2.48 -23.69
C SER A 11 -6.97 2.61 -22.29
N TYR A 12 -5.78 2.04 -22.10
CA TYR A 12 -5.03 2.15 -20.84
C TYR A 12 -4.64 3.60 -20.56
N ASP A 13 -4.02 4.27 -21.52
CA ASP A 13 -3.58 5.67 -21.40
C ASP A 13 -4.75 6.61 -21.06
N ARG A 14 -5.85 6.54 -21.82
CA ARG A 14 -7.06 7.33 -21.54
C ARG A 14 -7.62 7.09 -20.14
N LYS A 15 -7.59 5.84 -19.67
CA LYS A 15 -8.08 5.49 -18.34
C LYS A 15 -7.20 6.07 -17.24
N ILE A 16 -5.88 5.91 -17.33
CA ILE A 16 -4.97 6.45 -16.31
C ILE A 16 -5.00 7.99 -16.34
N ASN A 17 -5.05 8.62 -17.52
CA ASN A 17 -5.19 10.08 -17.65
C ASN A 17 -6.49 10.58 -17.01
N HIS A 18 -7.60 9.85 -17.15
CA HIS A 18 -8.86 10.21 -16.49
C HIS A 18 -8.73 10.11 -14.97
N ILE A 19 -8.17 9.01 -14.45
CA ILE A 19 -7.94 8.85 -13.00
C ILE A 19 -7.04 9.97 -12.47
N TYR A 20 -5.95 10.30 -13.17
CA TYR A 20 -5.04 11.39 -12.80
C TYR A 20 -5.79 12.75 -12.70
N LYS A 21 -6.65 13.06 -13.67
CA LYS A 21 -7.41 14.32 -13.70
C LYS A 21 -8.46 14.43 -12.59
N GLU A 22 -9.14 13.33 -12.27
CA GLU A 22 -10.19 13.28 -11.24
C GLU A 22 -9.65 13.09 -9.81
N SER A 23 -8.33 12.92 -9.67
CA SER A 23 -7.71 12.66 -8.37
C SER A 23 -7.79 13.88 -7.46
N GLU A 24 -8.10 13.63 -6.19
CA GLU A 24 -8.02 14.66 -5.15
C GLU A 24 -6.56 15.14 -5.03
N ARG A 25 -6.40 16.47 -4.99
CA ARG A 25 -5.11 17.15 -4.98
C ARG A 25 -4.75 17.59 -3.57
N MET A 26 -3.54 17.23 -3.12
CA MET A 26 -3.01 17.58 -1.81
C MET A 26 -1.72 18.38 -1.98
N LYS A 27 -1.63 19.53 -1.32
CA LYS A 27 -0.43 20.38 -1.41
C LYS A 27 0.76 19.73 -0.73
N LEU A 28 1.86 19.63 -1.46
CA LEU A 28 3.17 19.25 -0.95
C LEU A 28 4.06 20.49 -0.93
N ASN A 29 4.57 20.84 0.25
CA ASN A 29 5.44 21.99 0.48
C ASN A 29 6.69 21.58 1.26
N VAL A 30 7.61 22.53 1.50
CA VAL A 30 8.90 22.26 2.16
C VAL A 30 8.79 21.70 3.58
N THR A 31 7.66 21.91 4.25
CA THR A 31 7.40 21.40 5.61
C THR A 31 6.64 20.09 5.62
N SER A 32 6.08 19.67 4.48
CA SER A 32 5.33 18.43 4.35
C SER A 32 6.23 17.23 4.64
N LYS A 33 5.66 16.29 5.39
CA LYS A 33 6.24 14.98 5.69
C LYS A 33 5.22 13.92 5.35
N ILE A 34 5.53 13.03 4.43
CA ILE A 34 4.60 11.99 3.97
C ILE A 34 5.32 10.66 3.98
N VAL A 35 4.65 9.63 4.50
CA VAL A 35 5.08 8.24 4.36
C VAL A 35 4.01 7.50 3.57
N ILE A 36 4.44 6.76 2.55
CA ILE A 36 3.60 6.00 1.65
C ILE A 36 3.99 4.52 1.81
N MET A 37 3.02 3.69 2.18
CA MET A 37 3.18 2.23 2.30
C MET A 37 2.04 1.54 1.56
N SER A 38 2.34 0.43 0.90
CA SER A 38 1.37 -0.37 0.13
C SER A 38 1.47 -1.84 0.51
N ASP A 39 0.50 -2.64 0.05
CA ASP A 39 0.60 -4.10 0.04
C ASP A 39 0.92 -4.65 1.45
N CYS A 40 0.09 -4.25 2.41
CA CYS A 40 0.18 -4.74 3.78
C CYS A 40 -0.40 -6.14 3.88
N HIS A 41 -1.49 -6.43 3.16
CA HIS A 41 -2.20 -7.71 3.19
C HIS A 41 -2.48 -8.22 4.61
N ARG A 42 -2.91 -7.33 5.51
CA ARG A 42 -3.29 -7.72 6.88
C ARG A 42 -4.38 -8.78 6.82
N GLY A 43 -4.08 -9.98 7.32
CA GLY A 43 -5.02 -11.11 7.40
C GLY A 43 -5.57 -11.34 8.80
N THR A 44 -5.66 -12.60 9.21
CA THR A 44 -6.21 -13.00 10.53
C THR A 44 -5.19 -13.59 11.48
N GLY A 45 -3.89 -13.47 11.18
CA GLY A 45 -2.79 -14.03 11.95
C GLY A 45 -2.63 -15.56 11.81
N ARG A 46 -3.34 -16.16 10.86
CA ARG A 46 -3.20 -17.58 10.50
C ARG A 46 -1.88 -17.82 9.77
N TRP A 47 -1.53 -19.08 9.56
CA TRP A 47 -0.29 -19.46 8.88
C TRP A 47 -0.11 -18.80 7.49
N ASN A 48 -1.21 -18.58 6.77
CA ASN A 48 -1.19 -17.93 5.46
C ASN A 48 -1.26 -16.38 5.52
N ASP A 49 -1.18 -15.79 6.71
CA ASP A 49 -1.14 -14.33 6.87
C ASP A 49 0.31 -13.82 6.75
N ASN A 50 0.65 -13.37 5.56
CA ASN A 50 2.00 -12.87 5.24
C ASN A 50 2.37 -11.60 6.02
N PHE A 51 1.40 -10.83 6.50
CA PHE A 51 1.67 -9.62 7.31
C PHE A 51 2.10 -9.96 8.73
N ALA A 52 1.65 -11.10 9.27
CA ALA A 52 1.80 -11.43 10.69
C ALA A 52 3.26 -11.38 11.17
N GLY A 53 4.21 -11.80 10.33
CA GLY A 53 5.65 -11.75 10.65
C GLY A 53 6.25 -10.35 10.76
N ASN A 54 5.59 -9.34 10.17
CA ASN A 54 6.05 -7.95 10.12
C ASN A 54 5.20 -6.99 10.96
N GLU A 55 4.24 -7.49 11.74
CA GLU A 55 3.36 -6.69 12.59
C GLU A 55 4.14 -5.73 13.49
N GLN A 56 5.16 -6.23 14.19
CA GLN A 56 5.94 -5.43 15.13
C GLN A 56 6.82 -4.39 14.43
N ILE A 57 7.39 -4.73 13.27
CA ILE A 57 8.18 -3.80 12.45
C ILE A 57 7.27 -2.67 11.95
N THR A 58 6.08 -3.02 11.48
CA THR A 58 5.08 -2.06 11.00
C THR A 58 4.61 -1.14 12.11
N PHE A 59 4.30 -1.69 13.29
CA PHE A 59 3.88 -0.91 14.45
C PHE A 59 4.97 0.08 14.87
N ALA A 60 6.23 -0.36 14.94
CA ALA A 60 7.37 0.50 15.27
C ALA A 60 7.58 1.62 14.23
N ALA A 61 7.50 1.28 12.93
CA ALA A 61 7.64 2.24 11.84
C ALA A 61 6.52 3.28 11.85
N LEU A 62 5.24 2.86 11.88
CA LEU A 62 4.11 3.77 11.99
C LEU A 62 4.20 4.65 13.25
N GLY A 63 4.68 4.09 14.36
CA GLY A 63 4.88 4.85 15.60
C GLY A 63 5.93 5.93 15.46
N TYR A 64 7.03 5.63 14.74
CA TYR A 64 8.05 6.61 14.38
C TYR A 64 7.45 7.74 13.53
N TYR A 65 6.75 7.41 12.44
CA TYR A 65 6.16 8.40 11.54
C TYR A 65 5.12 9.27 12.24
N TYR A 66 4.29 8.66 13.09
CA TYR A 66 3.31 9.38 13.89
C TYR A 66 3.98 10.42 14.78
N ARG A 67 5.01 10.02 15.56
CA ARG A 67 5.75 10.93 16.46
C ARG A 67 6.52 12.02 15.72
N LYS A 68 6.95 11.76 14.48
CA LYS A 68 7.70 12.71 13.66
C LYS A 68 6.80 13.65 12.84
N GLY A 69 5.48 13.53 12.97
CA GLY A 69 4.50 14.43 12.33
C GLY A 69 4.26 14.12 10.85
N PHE A 70 4.47 12.88 10.40
CA PHE A 70 4.20 12.49 9.02
C PHE A 70 2.69 12.35 8.76
N THR A 71 2.26 12.65 7.54
CA THR A 71 1.02 12.14 6.96
C THR A 71 1.25 10.72 6.45
N TYR A 72 0.42 9.79 6.88
CA TYR A 72 0.44 8.42 6.40
C TYR A 72 -0.53 8.22 5.23
N ILE A 73 0.00 7.75 4.11
CA ILE A 73 -0.79 7.33 2.95
C ILE A 73 -0.69 5.80 2.82
N GLU A 74 -1.80 5.10 3.04
CA GLU A 74 -1.92 3.67 2.75
C GLU A 74 -2.33 3.50 1.27
N LEU A 75 -1.39 3.03 0.45
CA LEU A 75 -1.46 2.96 -1.01
C LEU A 75 -2.04 1.61 -1.50
N GLY A 76 -3.19 1.22 -0.96
CA GLY A 76 -3.93 0.02 -1.38
C GLY A 76 -3.37 -1.30 -0.90
N ASP A 77 -4.22 -2.33 -1.00
CA ASP A 77 -4.00 -3.69 -0.49
C ASP A 77 -3.52 -3.68 0.98
N GLY A 78 -4.18 -2.86 1.80
CA GLY A 78 -3.93 -2.79 3.22
C GLY A 78 -4.41 -4.05 3.95
N ASP A 79 -5.55 -4.61 3.52
CA ASP A 79 -6.21 -5.74 4.18
C ASP A 79 -6.57 -6.84 3.19
N GLU A 80 -6.34 -8.09 3.57
CA GLU A 80 -6.51 -9.25 2.70
C GLU A 80 -7.98 -9.73 2.68
N LEU A 81 -8.84 -8.91 2.06
CA LEU A 81 -10.30 -9.15 2.00
C LEU A 81 -10.70 -10.11 0.88
N TRP A 82 -9.77 -10.58 0.06
CA TRP A 82 -10.06 -11.64 -0.91
C TRP A 82 -10.05 -13.00 -0.22
N GLU A 83 -9.06 -13.29 0.60
CA GLU A 83 -8.99 -14.54 1.36
C GLU A 83 -9.96 -14.52 2.55
N ASN A 84 -9.96 -13.43 3.31
CA ASN A 84 -10.73 -13.36 4.55
C ASN A 84 -12.19 -12.93 4.29
N LYS A 85 -13.13 -13.58 5.00
CA LYS A 85 -14.57 -13.29 4.87
C LYS A 85 -15.04 -12.21 5.85
N ASN A 86 -14.50 -12.24 7.06
CA ASN A 86 -14.89 -11.33 8.13
C ASN A 86 -13.78 -10.29 8.37
N TYR A 87 -14.06 -9.04 8.04
CA TYR A 87 -13.11 -7.95 8.21
C TYR A 87 -12.85 -7.65 9.70
N ASP A 88 -13.86 -7.84 10.56
CA ASP A 88 -13.74 -7.57 12.00
C ASP A 88 -12.67 -8.48 12.64
N ASN A 89 -12.43 -9.68 12.08
CA ASN A 89 -11.36 -10.55 12.55
C ASN A 89 -9.96 -9.96 12.26
N ILE A 90 -9.79 -9.28 11.11
CA ILE A 90 -8.54 -8.59 10.76
C ILE A 90 -8.33 -7.40 11.71
N ILE A 91 -9.37 -6.58 11.89
CA ILE A 91 -9.35 -5.42 12.78
C ILE A 91 -9.00 -5.84 14.21
N ASN A 92 -9.63 -6.90 14.71
CA ASN A 92 -9.36 -7.42 16.05
C ASN A 92 -7.95 -8.02 16.16
N ARG A 93 -7.44 -8.70 15.13
CA ARG A 93 -6.08 -9.27 15.15
C ARG A 93 -5.01 -8.18 15.19
N TYR A 94 -5.20 -7.11 14.43
CA TYR A 94 -4.24 -6.02 14.27
C TYR A 94 -4.70 -4.72 14.94
N GLY A 95 -5.41 -4.84 16.07
CA GLY A 95 -6.04 -3.71 16.76
C GLY A 95 -5.07 -2.56 17.11
N GLU A 96 -3.81 -2.86 17.42
CA GLU A 96 -2.78 -1.85 17.69
C GLU A 96 -2.42 -1.02 16.44
N ILE A 97 -2.38 -1.67 15.27
CA ILE A 97 -2.15 -0.98 13.98
C ILE A 97 -3.33 -0.06 13.67
N PHE A 98 -4.56 -0.57 13.77
CA PHE A 98 -5.77 0.22 13.55
C PHE A 98 -5.94 1.35 14.56
N TRP A 99 -5.58 1.12 15.82
CA TRP A 99 -5.52 2.17 16.84
C TRP A 99 -4.56 3.28 16.42
N LEU A 100 -3.36 2.93 15.97
CA LEU A 100 -2.39 3.92 15.52
C LEU A 100 -2.86 4.67 14.25
N MET A 101 -3.48 3.96 13.30
CA MET A 101 -4.14 4.58 12.14
C MET A 101 -5.24 5.55 12.57
N SER A 102 -6.04 5.21 13.58
CA SER A 102 -7.07 6.11 14.12
C SER A 102 -6.49 7.41 14.67
N LYS A 103 -5.26 7.38 15.18
CA LYS A 103 -4.55 8.59 15.64
C LYS A 103 -4.13 9.48 14.47
N PHE A 104 -3.55 8.89 13.41
CA PHE A 104 -3.27 9.64 12.18
C PHE A 104 -4.56 10.27 11.63
N TYR A 105 -5.65 9.50 11.59
CA TYR A 105 -6.92 9.95 11.05
C TYR A 105 -7.53 11.12 11.83
N LYS A 106 -7.57 11.02 13.17
CA LYS A 106 -8.09 12.11 14.04
C LYS A 106 -7.36 13.43 13.87
N GLU A 107 -6.10 13.39 13.43
CA GLU A 107 -5.30 14.58 13.16
C GLU A 107 -5.32 15.01 11.68
N GLY A 108 -6.15 14.38 10.84
CA GLY A 108 -6.19 14.66 9.40
C GLY A 108 -4.95 14.19 8.63
N ARG A 109 -4.14 13.31 9.24
CA ARG A 109 -2.86 12.81 8.75
C ARG A 109 -2.92 11.36 8.23
N LEU A 110 -4.12 10.84 7.94
CA LEU A 110 -4.31 9.54 7.25
C LEU A 110 -5.03 9.75 5.92
N LYS A 111 -4.49 9.15 4.86
CA LYS A 111 -5.15 9.03 3.56
C LYS A 111 -5.07 7.57 3.09
N MET A 112 -6.13 7.09 2.45
CA MET A 112 -6.20 5.71 1.99
C MET A 112 -6.58 5.65 0.52
N ILE A 113 -5.86 4.81 -0.22
CA ILE A 113 -6.20 4.36 -1.55
C ILE A 113 -6.61 2.89 -1.46
N TYR A 114 -7.63 2.47 -2.20
CA TYR A 114 -7.98 1.05 -2.29
C TYR A 114 -7.11 0.34 -3.36
N GLY A 115 -6.72 -0.88 -3.07
CA GLY A 115 -6.11 -1.82 -4.01
C GLY A 115 -7.13 -2.82 -4.55
N ASN A 116 -6.65 -3.89 -5.18
CA ASN A 116 -7.55 -4.93 -5.69
C ASN A 116 -8.05 -5.86 -4.58
N HIS A 117 -7.21 -6.21 -3.59
CA HIS A 117 -7.56 -7.10 -2.49
C HIS A 117 -8.59 -6.48 -1.54
N ASP A 118 -8.56 -5.16 -1.40
CA ASP A 118 -9.49 -4.40 -0.55
C ASP A 118 -10.38 -3.42 -1.33
N ILE A 119 -10.61 -3.66 -2.62
CA ILE A 119 -11.46 -2.84 -3.52
C ILE A 119 -12.85 -2.55 -2.97
N VAL A 120 -13.36 -3.38 -2.06
CA VAL A 120 -14.64 -3.18 -1.36
C VAL A 120 -14.66 -1.90 -0.51
N LYS A 121 -13.49 -1.42 -0.06
CA LYS A 121 -13.33 -0.16 0.70
C LYS A 121 -13.76 1.08 -0.10
N ARG A 122 -13.85 1.01 -1.43
CA ARG A 122 -14.42 2.10 -2.25
C ARG A 122 -15.90 2.38 -1.97
N ASN A 123 -16.60 1.46 -1.31
CA ASN A 123 -18.01 1.59 -0.99
C ASN A 123 -18.18 2.17 0.41
N LYS A 124 -18.77 3.37 0.50
CA LYS A 124 -19.02 4.06 1.78
C LYS A 124 -19.82 3.21 2.78
N LYS A 125 -20.83 2.44 2.33
CA LYS A 125 -21.58 1.54 3.23
C LYS A 125 -20.71 0.45 3.86
N PHE A 126 -19.65 0.02 3.16
CA PHE A 126 -18.71 -0.96 3.69
C PHE A 126 -17.80 -0.32 4.73
N THR A 127 -17.27 0.87 4.45
CA THR A 127 -16.41 1.61 5.40
C THR A 127 -17.19 2.00 6.63
N ASP A 128 -18.42 2.49 6.52
CA ASP A 128 -19.22 2.93 7.68
C ASP A 128 -19.52 1.74 8.60
N LYS A 129 -19.81 0.59 8.00
CA LYS A 129 -20.09 -0.64 8.76
C LYS A 129 -18.88 -1.13 9.56
N HIS A 130 -17.67 -1.06 8.98
CA HIS A 130 -16.51 -1.77 9.52
C HIS A 130 -15.40 -0.86 10.05
N LEU A 131 -15.33 0.39 9.60
CA LEU A 131 -14.25 1.33 9.90
C LEU A 131 -14.65 2.48 10.81
N ASP A 132 -15.93 2.71 11.09
CA ASP A 132 -16.35 3.80 11.97
C ASP A 132 -15.83 3.62 13.40
N LYS A 133 -15.90 2.40 13.93
CA LYS A 133 -15.55 2.09 15.32
C LYS A 133 -14.92 0.72 15.46
N TYR A 134 -14.11 0.56 16.50
CA TYR A 134 -13.53 -0.73 16.88
C TYR A 134 -13.79 -1.01 18.36
N TYR A 135 -13.76 -2.27 18.75
CA TYR A 135 -13.90 -2.66 20.14
C TYR A 135 -12.55 -2.50 20.86
N CYS A 136 -12.46 -1.52 21.75
CA CYS A 136 -11.26 -1.32 22.57
C CYS A 136 -11.32 -2.26 23.79
N ILE A 137 -10.42 -3.24 23.86
CA ILE A 137 -10.35 -4.21 24.97
C ILE A 137 -10.11 -3.50 26.31
N ARG A 138 -9.20 -2.50 26.32
CA ARG A 138 -8.86 -1.74 27.53
C ARG A 138 -10.05 -0.96 28.09
N GLU A 139 -10.84 -0.35 27.20
CA GLU A 139 -12.00 0.47 27.59
C GLU A 139 -13.31 -0.34 27.63
N LYS A 140 -13.26 -1.62 27.24
CA LYS A 140 -14.39 -2.55 27.17
C LYS A 140 -15.61 -2.01 26.40
N ARG A 141 -15.37 -1.15 25.41
CA ARG A 141 -16.42 -0.47 24.64
C ARG A 141 -15.98 -0.25 23.19
N PHE A 142 -16.95 0.00 22.32
CA PHE A 142 -16.65 0.53 21.00
C PHE A 142 -16.20 1.98 21.10
N VAL A 143 -15.11 2.31 20.39
CA VAL A 143 -14.58 3.67 20.29
C VAL A 143 -14.39 4.05 18.82
N PRO A 144 -14.48 5.35 18.48
CA PRO A 144 -14.22 5.84 17.13
C PRO A 144 -12.88 5.39 16.57
N MET A 145 -12.89 4.90 15.34
CA MET A 145 -11.71 4.48 14.59
C MET A 145 -11.42 5.43 13.42
N LEU A 146 -12.16 5.30 12.32
CA LEU A 146 -12.02 6.07 11.08
C LEU A 146 -13.40 6.56 10.60
N GLU A 147 -14.17 7.18 11.50
CA GLU A 147 -15.54 7.67 11.23
C GLU A 147 -15.59 8.49 9.94
N ASP A 148 -16.51 8.17 9.03
CA ASP A 148 -16.67 8.88 7.76
C ASP A 148 -15.46 8.84 6.79
N ILE A 149 -14.52 7.91 6.97
CA ILE A 149 -13.38 7.75 6.05
C ILE A 149 -13.83 7.52 4.60
N GLU A 150 -13.24 8.28 3.69
CA GLU A 150 -13.37 8.07 2.25
C GLU A 150 -12.08 7.43 1.70
N VAL A 151 -12.18 6.17 1.27
CA VAL A 151 -11.07 5.47 0.62
C VAL A 151 -11.10 5.75 -0.88
N LYS A 152 -10.12 6.50 -1.36
CA LYS A 152 -10.08 7.03 -2.73
C LYS A 152 -9.43 6.03 -3.70
N GLN A 153 -9.58 6.30 -4.99
CA GLN A 153 -8.90 5.51 -6.03
C GLN A 153 -7.43 5.91 -6.20
N SER A 154 -7.14 7.19 -5.98
CA SER A 154 -5.86 7.84 -6.25
C SER A 154 -5.83 9.23 -5.61
N TYR A 155 -4.63 9.78 -5.51
CA TYR A 155 -4.37 11.17 -5.11
C TYR A 155 -3.31 11.78 -6.02
N VAL A 156 -3.25 13.10 -6.08
CA VAL A 156 -2.12 13.84 -6.66
C VAL A 156 -1.52 14.72 -5.55
N LEU A 157 -0.21 14.60 -5.33
CA LEU A 157 0.54 15.55 -4.53
C LEU A 157 1.00 16.68 -5.43
N GLU A 158 0.54 17.90 -5.17
CA GLU A 158 0.97 19.09 -5.89
C GLU A 158 2.27 19.59 -5.26
N ASP A 159 3.41 19.22 -5.83
CA ASP A 159 4.72 19.63 -5.33
C ASP A 159 5.00 21.09 -5.68
N THR A 160 4.67 21.97 -4.75
CA THR A 160 4.97 23.40 -4.85
C THR A 160 6.47 23.70 -4.71
N VAL A 161 7.29 22.74 -4.28
CA VAL A 161 8.74 22.90 -4.12
C VAL A 161 9.47 22.69 -5.44
N ASN A 162 9.09 21.63 -6.16
CA ASN A 162 9.73 21.23 -7.41
C ASN A 162 8.92 21.55 -8.67
N ASP A 163 7.73 22.16 -8.50
CA ASP A 163 6.76 22.48 -9.57
C ASP A 163 6.38 21.24 -10.42
N ARG A 164 6.17 20.10 -9.74
CA ARG A 164 5.89 18.81 -10.38
C ARG A 164 4.91 17.96 -9.58
N ASP A 165 3.80 17.59 -10.20
CA ASP A 165 2.83 16.70 -9.58
C ASP A 165 3.42 15.29 -9.35
N ILE A 166 3.07 14.70 -8.20
CA ILE A 166 3.32 13.29 -7.89
C ILE A 166 1.99 12.56 -7.83
N PHE A 167 1.76 11.67 -8.79
CA PHE A 167 0.56 10.87 -8.90
C PHE A 167 0.65 9.60 -8.05
N LEU A 168 -0.35 9.36 -7.20
CA LEU A 168 -0.43 8.22 -6.30
C LEU A 168 -1.61 7.32 -6.70
N LEU A 169 -1.33 6.04 -6.98
CA LEU A 169 -2.33 5.01 -7.21
C LEU A 169 -1.78 3.64 -6.81
N HIS A 170 -2.63 2.67 -6.51
CA HIS A 170 -2.16 1.35 -6.11
C HIS A 170 -1.38 0.62 -7.23
N GLY A 171 -1.87 0.66 -8.47
CA GLY A 171 -1.21 0.08 -9.65
C GLY A 171 -1.99 -1.03 -10.35
N HIS A 172 -3.08 -1.52 -9.76
CA HIS A 172 -4.01 -2.46 -10.42
C HIS A 172 -4.88 -1.78 -11.49
N GLN A 173 -5.07 -0.47 -11.34
CA GLN A 173 -5.90 0.37 -12.18
C GLN A 173 -5.40 0.28 -13.64
N GLY A 174 -6.27 -0.15 -14.56
CA GLY A 174 -5.95 -0.28 -15.98
C GLY A 174 -5.77 -1.73 -16.47
N SER A 175 -5.75 -2.72 -15.58
CA SER A 175 -5.93 -4.12 -15.96
C SER A 175 -7.44 -4.41 -16.09
N PHE A 176 -7.92 -4.65 -17.31
CA PHE A 176 -9.34 -4.93 -17.58
C PHE A 176 -9.89 -6.09 -16.74
N ILE A 177 -9.07 -7.12 -16.49
CA ILE A 177 -9.43 -8.29 -15.70
C ILE A 177 -9.53 -7.94 -14.21
N ASN A 178 -8.59 -7.15 -13.69
CA ASN A 178 -8.58 -6.81 -12.26
C ASN A 178 -9.67 -5.78 -11.92
N ASP A 179 -10.02 -4.89 -12.85
CA ASP A 179 -11.03 -3.85 -12.59
C ASP A 179 -12.48 -4.35 -12.73
N LYS A 180 -12.76 -5.27 -13.67
CA LYS A 180 -14.13 -5.77 -13.93
C LYS A 180 -14.41 -7.16 -13.37
N CYS A 181 -13.41 -8.05 -13.29
CA CYS A 181 -13.58 -9.44 -12.87
C CYS A 181 -13.06 -9.74 -11.47
N TRP A 182 -12.80 -8.73 -10.64
CA TRP A 182 -12.29 -8.91 -9.27
C TRP A 182 -13.16 -9.83 -8.41
N ARG A 183 -14.49 -9.89 -8.65
CA ARG A 183 -15.39 -10.81 -7.92
C ARG A 183 -15.09 -12.28 -8.21
N LEU A 184 -14.71 -12.60 -9.45
CA LEU A 184 -14.30 -13.95 -9.85
C LEU A 184 -12.88 -14.27 -9.33
N GLY A 185 -11.95 -13.31 -9.43
CA GLY A 185 -10.61 -13.44 -8.85
C GLY A 185 -10.67 -13.68 -7.34
N ARG A 186 -11.45 -12.88 -6.61
CA ARG A 186 -11.75 -13.06 -5.19
C ARG A 186 -12.33 -14.44 -4.89
N TRP A 187 -13.24 -14.93 -5.72
CA TRP A 187 -13.83 -16.26 -5.53
C TRP A 187 -12.77 -17.38 -5.70
N LEU A 188 -11.91 -17.29 -6.71
CA LEU A 188 -10.83 -18.25 -6.95
C LEU A 188 -9.82 -18.25 -5.81
N VAL A 189 -9.34 -17.07 -5.40
CA VAL A 189 -8.40 -16.92 -4.29
C VAL A 189 -8.98 -17.54 -3.02
N ARG A 190 -10.22 -17.16 -2.67
CA ARG A 190 -10.88 -17.61 -1.45
C ARG A 190 -11.15 -19.11 -1.39
N ASN A 191 -11.64 -19.69 -2.48
CA ASN A 191 -12.20 -21.04 -2.45
C ASN A 191 -11.25 -22.10 -3.01
N ILE A 192 -10.17 -21.69 -3.67
CA ILE A 192 -9.20 -22.60 -4.27
C ILE A 192 -7.82 -22.35 -3.68
N TRP A 193 -7.28 -21.14 -3.79
CA TRP A 193 -5.88 -20.89 -3.41
C TRP A 193 -5.65 -20.86 -1.90
N SER A 194 -6.44 -20.12 -1.11
CA SER A 194 -6.24 -20.07 0.34
C SER A 194 -6.35 -21.45 1.02
N PRO A 195 -7.31 -22.33 0.65
CA PRO A 195 -7.32 -23.71 1.14
C PRO A 195 -6.09 -24.53 0.75
N LEU A 196 -5.55 -24.34 -0.46
CA LEU A 196 -4.36 -25.06 -0.93
C LEU A 196 -3.08 -24.60 -0.19
N GLU A 197 -2.95 -23.31 0.11
CA GLU A 197 -1.85 -22.78 0.93
C GLU A 197 -1.82 -23.35 2.34
N LEU A 198 -3.00 -23.51 2.96
CA LEU A 198 -3.12 -24.13 4.28
C LEU A 198 -2.63 -25.59 4.30
N VAL A 199 -2.62 -26.26 3.15
CA VAL A 199 -2.16 -27.66 2.98
C VAL A 199 -0.71 -27.72 2.45
N GLY A 200 -0.03 -26.58 2.33
CA GLY A 200 1.40 -26.49 1.99
C GLY A 200 1.71 -26.29 0.51
N PHE A 201 0.71 -25.98 -0.33
CA PHE A 201 0.96 -25.55 -1.70
C PHE A 201 1.27 -24.05 -1.74
N ASN A 202 2.42 -23.68 -2.30
CA ASN A 202 2.75 -22.26 -2.45
C ASN A 202 1.81 -21.59 -3.44
N ASN A 203 1.25 -20.45 -3.03
CA ASN A 203 0.43 -19.61 -3.89
C ASN A 203 1.23 -19.14 -5.12
N PRO A 204 0.73 -19.30 -6.35
CA PRO A 204 1.38 -18.72 -7.53
C PRO A 204 1.42 -17.18 -7.52
N ASN A 205 0.60 -16.52 -6.69
CA ASN A 205 0.58 -15.06 -6.52
C ASN A 205 1.57 -14.54 -5.47
N THR A 206 2.16 -15.42 -4.65
CA THR A 206 3.26 -15.05 -3.76
C THR A 206 4.56 -15.29 -4.50
N PRO A 207 5.29 -14.25 -4.95
CA PRO A 207 6.52 -14.48 -5.68
C PRO A 207 7.55 -15.15 -4.75
N PRO A 208 8.17 -16.28 -5.15
CA PRO A 208 9.23 -16.88 -4.37
C PRO A 208 10.44 -15.93 -4.30
N ALA A 209 11.18 -16.01 -3.19
CA ALA A 209 12.34 -15.17 -2.89
C ALA A 209 13.42 -15.18 -3.99
N ASP A 210 13.45 -16.19 -4.87
CA ASP A 210 14.44 -16.32 -5.95
C ASP A 210 14.01 -15.71 -7.30
N ASN A 211 12.74 -15.29 -7.45
CA ASN A 211 12.20 -14.79 -8.72
C ASN A 211 12.42 -13.28 -8.94
N TYR A 212 13.38 -12.65 -8.27
CA TYR A 212 13.77 -11.25 -8.53
C TYR A 212 14.29 -11.01 -9.97
N LYS A 213 14.73 -12.06 -10.68
CA LYS A 213 15.38 -11.93 -12.00
C LYS A 213 14.45 -11.90 -13.21
N LYS A 214 13.17 -12.30 -13.11
CA LYS A 214 12.21 -12.26 -14.24
C LYS A 214 11.01 -11.40 -13.88
N ALA A 215 11.14 -10.11 -14.14
CA ALA A 215 10.15 -9.11 -13.82
C ALA A 215 8.86 -9.28 -14.63
N ARG A 216 7.73 -9.42 -13.93
CA ARG A 216 6.50 -8.77 -14.41
C ARG A 216 6.51 -7.36 -13.84
N LYS A 217 7.33 -6.48 -14.43
CA LYS A 217 7.21 -5.03 -14.22
C LYS A 217 5.77 -4.64 -14.55
N ASN A 218 5.21 -3.65 -13.85
CA ASN A 218 3.96 -3.03 -14.28
C ASN A 218 4.25 -2.12 -15.48
N GLU A 219 4.73 -2.74 -16.57
CA GLU A 219 5.40 -2.10 -17.70
C GLU A 219 4.53 -1.04 -18.37
N LYS A 220 3.20 -1.16 -18.27
CA LYS A 220 2.26 -0.15 -18.78
C LYS A 220 2.21 1.11 -17.93
N LEU A 221 2.24 0.99 -16.60
CA LEU A 221 2.18 2.16 -15.71
C LEU A 221 3.52 2.90 -15.71
N GLU A 222 4.63 2.15 -15.69
CA GLU A 222 5.98 2.69 -15.84
C GLU A 222 6.10 3.46 -17.16
N LYS A 223 5.72 2.85 -18.29
CA LYS A 223 5.71 3.53 -19.60
C LYS A 223 4.77 4.73 -19.65
N TRP A 224 3.62 4.69 -18.96
CA TRP A 224 2.71 5.83 -18.88
C TRP A 224 3.36 7.00 -18.12
N ALA A 225 3.96 6.73 -16.96
CA ALA A 225 4.63 7.73 -16.14
C ALA A 225 5.78 8.39 -16.92
N ASP A 226 6.60 7.59 -17.60
CA ASP A 226 7.73 8.08 -18.40
C ASP A 226 7.27 8.89 -19.63
N TYR A 227 6.23 8.43 -20.32
CA TYR A 227 5.69 9.12 -21.51
C TYR A 227 5.10 10.49 -21.15
N HIS A 228 4.33 10.58 -20.07
CA HIS A 228 3.72 11.83 -19.61
C HIS A 228 4.63 12.68 -18.73
N ARG A 229 5.79 12.15 -18.31
CA ARG A 229 6.74 12.80 -17.40
C ARG A 229 6.09 13.22 -16.08
N ILE A 230 5.21 12.37 -15.56
CA ILE A 230 4.52 12.58 -14.28
C ILE A 230 5.09 11.58 -13.28
N SER A 231 5.69 12.09 -12.20
CA SER A 231 6.19 11.24 -11.13
C SER A 231 5.04 10.42 -10.56
N THR A 232 5.17 9.09 -10.60
CA THR A 232 4.07 8.18 -10.26
C THR A 232 4.54 7.18 -9.24
N ILE A 233 3.87 7.14 -8.08
CA ILE A 233 4.16 6.18 -7.01
C ILE A 233 3.05 5.13 -6.96
N ALA A 234 3.44 3.85 -7.01
CA ALA A 234 2.54 2.71 -6.92
C ALA A 234 3.05 1.60 -5.99
N GLY A 235 2.19 0.64 -5.68
CA GLY A 235 2.50 -0.61 -4.97
C GLY A 235 2.30 -1.80 -5.91
N HIS A 236 1.44 -2.74 -5.52
CA HIS A 236 0.84 -3.83 -6.32
C HIS A 236 1.81 -4.92 -6.81
N THR A 237 3.03 -4.57 -7.18
CA THR A 237 4.04 -5.55 -7.65
C THR A 237 4.86 -6.13 -6.51
N HIS A 238 4.73 -5.57 -5.31
CA HIS A 238 5.49 -5.87 -4.09
C HIS A 238 7.01 -5.66 -4.24
N ARG A 239 7.47 -5.05 -5.34
CA ARG A 239 8.90 -4.90 -5.63
C ARG A 239 9.27 -3.43 -5.53
N PRO A 240 9.92 -3.00 -4.44
CA PRO A 240 10.29 -1.61 -4.25
C PRO A 240 11.23 -1.18 -5.39
N SER A 241 10.97 -0.01 -5.97
CA SER A 241 11.78 0.54 -7.06
C SER A 241 11.89 2.04 -6.93
N TYR A 242 13.10 2.55 -7.04
CA TYR A 242 13.38 3.97 -7.14
C TYR A 242 13.83 4.25 -8.59
N PRO A 243 13.37 5.34 -9.22
CA PRO A 243 13.73 5.63 -10.59
C PRO A 243 15.23 5.88 -10.72
N GLU A 244 15.88 5.02 -11.50
CA GLU A 244 17.24 5.21 -12.01
C GLU A 244 17.14 5.62 -13.48
N ASN A 245 18.10 6.41 -13.97
CA ASN A 245 18.21 6.79 -15.40
C ASN A 245 17.05 7.61 -16.00
N GLY A 246 16.38 8.46 -15.20
CA GLY A 246 15.40 9.42 -15.71
C GLY A 246 13.97 8.87 -15.88
N SER A 247 13.67 7.70 -15.30
CA SER A 247 12.28 7.24 -15.15
C SER A 247 11.51 8.14 -14.17
N TYR A 248 10.18 8.16 -14.32
CA TYR A 248 9.25 8.87 -13.44
C TYR A 248 8.47 7.91 -12.54
N TYR A 249 8.76 6.61 -12.57
CA TYR A 249 8.01 5.59 -11.82
C TYR A 249 8.72 5.16 -10.52
N TYR A 250 7.96 5.13 -9.44
CA TYR A 250 8.38 4.65 -8.13
C TYR A 250 7.47 3.50 -7.69
N ASN A 251 8.04 2.55 -6.95
CA ASN A 251 7.29 1.51 -6.28
C ASN A 251 7.61 1.46 -4.79
N SER A 252 6.60 1.54 -3.92
CA SER A 252 6.77 1.50 -2.46
C SER A 252 7.16 0.12 -1.92
N GLY A 253 7.06 -0.93 -2.74
CA GLY A 253 7.32 -2.32 -2.34
C GLY A 253 6.15 -2.92 -1.58
N SER A 254 6.42 -3.53 -0.42
CA SER A 254 5.36 -4.14 0.39
C SER A 254 5.76 -4.25 1.86
N LEU A 255 4.78 -4.57 2.70
CA LEU A 255 4.97 -4.81 4.14
C LEU A 255 5.04 -6.30 4.48
N ILE A 256 5.17 -7.17 3.47
CA ILE A 256 5.16 -8.63 3.63
C ILE A 256 6.49 -9.31 3.27
N HIS A 257 7.55 -8.53 3.01
CA HIS A 257 8.87 -9.11 2.75
C HIS A 257 9.40 -9.83 4.00
N PRO A 258 10.09 -10.98 3.86
CA PRO A 258 10.63 -11.69 5.02
C PRO A 258 11.53 -10.80 5.88
N ARG A 259 11.08 -10.49 7.11
CA ARG A 259 11.81 -9.71 8.14
C ARG A 259 12.04 -8.24 7.81
N CYS A 260 11.38 -7.69 6.79
CA CYS A 260 11.47 -6.27 6.50
C CYS A 260 10.20 -5.73 5.84
N ILE A 261 10.06 -4.42 5.90
CA ILE A 261 9.03 -3.68 5.17
C ILE A 261 9.69 -2.52 4.43
N THR A 262 9.04 -2.03 3.39
CA THR A 262 9.49 -0.85 2.65
C THR A 262 8.45 0.27 2.67
N ALA A 263 8.94 1.50 2.52
CA ALA A 263 8.10 2.68 2.41
C ALA A 263 8.75 3.71 1.51
N ILE A 264 7.96 4.60 0.92
CA ILE A 264 8.46 5.83 0.33
C ILE A 264 8.20 6.98 1.30
N GLU A 265 9.25 7.71 1.62
CA GLU A 265 9.18 8.92 2.42
C GLU A 265 9.35 10.15 1.54
N ILE A 266 8.54 11.17 1.79
CA ILE A 266 8.68 12.49 1.20
C ILE A 266 8.87 13.48 2.35
N GLU A 267 10.05 14.08 2.45
CA GLU A 267 10.38 15.07 3.47
C GLU A 267 11.36 16.10 2.90
N ARG A 268 11.15 17.39 3.16
CA ARG A 268 12.03 18.49 2.70
C ARG A 268 12.24 18.49 1.18
N GLY A 269 11.20 18.19 0.40
CA GLY A 269 11.25 18.15 -1.06
C GLY A 269 12.03 16.96 -1.64
N ARG A 270 12.40 15.97 -0.80
CA ARG A 270 13.14 14.78 -1.21
C ARG A 270 12.24 13.55 -1.10
N ILE A 271 12.39 12.64 -2.06
CA ILE A 271 11.74 11.34 -2.06
C ILE A 271 12.80 10.31 -1.71
N MET A 272 12.53 9.44 -0.74
CA MET A 272 13.43 8.38 -0.30
C MET A 272 12.69 7.06 -0.29
N LEU A 273 13.31 6.01 -0.82
CA LEU A 273 12.87 4.63 -0.60
C LEU A 273 13.59 4.09 0.63
N VAL A 274 12.85 3.66 1.63
CA VAL A 274 13.39 3.18 2.90
C VAL A 274 12.99 1.75 3.18
N LYS A 275 13.81 1.07 3.97
CA LYS A 275 13.56 -0.26 4.52
C LYS A 275 13.53 -0.18 6.03
N TRP A 276 12.56 -0.85 6.64
CA TRP A 276 12.55 -1.13 8.07
C TRP A 276 12.78 -2.62 8.29
N CYS A 277 13.69 -2.98 9.18
CA CYS A 277 14.04 -4.37 9.47
C CYS A 277 14.46 -4.54 10.93
N VAL A 278 14.58 -5.79 11.37
CA VAL A 278 15.20 -6.11 12.67
C VAL A 278 16.68 -6.36 12.47
N SER A 279 17.52 -5.67 13.26
CA SER A 279 18.98 -5.85 13.26
C SER A 279 19.52 -5.90 14.70
N PRO A 280 20.54 -6.73 14.99
CA PRO A 280 21.23 -6.69 16.28
C PRO A 280 22.05 -5.41 16.42
N ASP A 281 22.10 -4.86 17.63
CA ASP A 281 23.08 -3.84 18.03
C ASP A 281 24.42 -4.47 18.47
N GLU A 282 25.40 -3.64 18.84
CA GLU A 282 26.73 -4.07 19.32
C GLU A 282 26.66 -4.96 20.58
N CYS A 283 25.53 -4.94 21.30
CA CYS A 283 25.26 -5.74 22.49
C CYS A 283 24.38 -6.97 22.21
N ASN A 284 24.15 -7.33 20.93
CA ASN A 284 23.24 -8.40 20.49
C ASN A 284 21.76 -8.22 20.86
N LYS A 285 21.30 -6.99 21.14
CA LYS A 285 19.87 -6.71 21.30
C LYS A 285 19.25 -6.47 19.93
N LEU A 286 18.13 -7.15 19.66
CA LEU A 286 17.38 -6.97 18.43
C LEU A 286 16.59 -5.67 18.48
N THR A 287 16.81 -4.78 17.52
CA THR A 287 16.11 -3.50 17.40
C THR A 287 15.50 -3.33 16.01
N VAL A 288 14.43 -2.53 15.93
CA VAL A 288 13.83 -2.17 14.65
C VAL A 288 14.56 -0.94 14.10
N CYS A 289 15.21 -1.12 12.95
CA CYS A 289 16.07 -0.13 12.31
C CYS A 289 15.43 0.40 11.02
N ARG A 290 15.76 1.65 10.66
CA ARG A 290 15.40 2.30 9.40
C ARG A 290 16.65 2.51 8.55
N GLU A 291 16.65 2.02 7.34
CA GLU A 291 17.72 2.17 6.35
C GLU A 291 17.20 2.87 5.10
N ILE A 292 17.99 3.79 4.51
CA ILE A 292 17.67 4.38 3.21
C ILE A 292 18.23 3.45 2.14
N LEU A 293 17.35 2.96 1.26
CA LEU A 293 17.74 2.11 0.12
C LEU A 293 18.11 2.95 -1.10
N ALA A 294 17.38 4.04 -1.34
CA ALA A 294 17.61 4.96 -2.45
C ALA A 294 17.03 6.35 -2.16
N GLY A 295 17.59 7.38 -2.80
CA GLY A 295 17.29 8.80 -2.53
C GLY A 295 18.25 9.43 -1.51
N ASN A 296 18.38 10.76 -1.57
CA ASN A 296 19.28 11.58 -0.74
C ASN A 296 18.52 12.76 -0.12
#